data_AF-A0A7T1HJP6-F1
#
_entry.id   AF-A0A7T1HJP6-F1
#
_cell.length_a   1.000
_cell.length_b   1.000
_cell.length_c   1.000
_cell.angle_alpha   90.00
_cell.angle_beta   90.00
_cell.angle_gamma   90.00
#
_symmetry.space_group_name_H-M   'P 1'
#
loop_
_entity.id
_entity.type
_entity.pdbx_description
1 polymer ?
#
loop_
_entity_poly.entity_id
_entity_poly.type
_entity_poly.pdbx_seq_one_letter_code
_entity_poly.pdbx_strand_id
1 'polypeptide(L)'
;MQLQAKNLSRRLVLGGFAALLCTTLPIQAQDRMPAEAVRAINTARTRAVKINGGLEAYRPASCMFATADPDNPCLVSNDSDGFIFRFLGGPPTWQERDLPPTLETEIQISPDGRQVEKLIYNGPPR
;
A
#
# COMPACT_ATOMS: atom_id res chain seq x y z
N MET A 1 -51.85 14.78 45.80
CA MET A 1 -50.67 14.73 44.91
C MET A 1 -50.12 13.30 44.92
N GLN A 2 -50.16 12.65 43.75
CA GLN A 2 -49.51 11.39 43.32
C GLN A 2 -49.69 10.13 44.20
N LEU A 3 -50.71 9.29 43.94
CA LEU A 3 -50.71 8.08 43.07
C LEU A 3 -49.61 7.06 43.42
N GLN A 4 -49.92 5.92 44.07
CA GLN A 4 -50.46 4.65 43.49
C GLN A 4 -49.51 4.05 42.44
N ALA A 5 -49.15 2.76 42.39
CA ALA A 5 -49.62 1.56 43.06
C ALA A 5 -48.83 0.32 42.55
N LYS A 6 -48.90 -0.75 43.34
CA LYS A 6 -49.11 -2.17 42.94
C LYS A 6 -47.98 -3.00 42.29
N ASN A 7 -47.67 -4.02 43.09
CA ASN A 7 -47.78 -5.46 42.81
C ASN A 7 -46.64 -6.20 42.11
N LEU A 8 -46.21 -7.20 42.88
CA LEU A 8 -45.16 -8.18 42.71
C LEU A 8 -45.43 -9.12 41.52
N SER A 9 -44.46 -9.17 40.61
CA SER A 9 -44.48 -9.93 39.36
C SER A 9 -44.45 -11.45 39.58
N ARG A 10 -45.37 -12.12 38.87
CA ARG A 10 -45.50 -13.56 38.72
C ARG A 10 -44.41 -14.06 37.75
N ARG A 11 -43.56 -14.98 38.21
CA ARG A 11 -42.53 -15.64 37.39
C ARG A 11 -43.21 -16.49 36.31
N LEU A 12 -42.81 -16.29 35.05
CA LEU A 12 -43.06 -17.22 33.96
C LEU A 12 -41.71 -17.54 33.32
N VAL A 13 -41.25 -18.78 33.52
CA VAL A 13 -40.08 -19.35 32.84
C VAL A 13 -40.56 -19.80 31.47
N LEU A 14 -40.16 -19.11 30.41
CA LEU A 14 -40.19 -19.65 29.05
C LEU A 14 -38.76 -19.96 28.63
N GLY A 15 -38.49 -21.24 28.41
CA GLY A 15 -37.33 -21.70 27.65
C GLY A 15 -37.47 -21.22 26.20
N GLY A 16 -36.52 -20.40 25.76
CA GLY A 16 -36.35 -20.03 24.36
C GLY A 16 -35.17 -20.79 23.78
N PHE A 17 -35.43 -21.67 22.83
CA PHE A 17 -34.42 -22.19 21.91
C PHE A 17 -33.79 -21.00 21.18
N ALA A 18 -32.55 -20.66 21.52
CA ALA A 18 -31.77 -19.68 20.77
C ALA A 18 -31.31 -20.34 19.47
N ALA A 19 -32.10 -20.15 18.40
CA ALA A 19 -31.64 -20.45 17.05
C ALA A 19 -30.48 -19.50 16.72
N LEU A 20 -29.25 -20.02 16.72
CA LEU A 20 -28.10 -19.33 16.17
C LEU A 20 -28.31 -19.19 14.66
N LEU A 21 -28.92 -18.08 14.25
CA LEU A 21 -28.86 -17.60 12.87
C LEU A 21 -27.41 -17.18 12.60
N CYS A 22 -26.66 -18.07 11.99
CA CYS A 22 -25.32 -17.79 11.48
C CYS A 22 -25.47 -16.87 10.25
N THR A 23 -25.69 -15.57 10.49
CA THR A 23 -25.69 -14.57 9.43
C THR A 23 -24.26 -14.45 8.91
N THR A 24 -24.01 -15.03 7.73
CA THR A 24 -22.77 -14.80 6.99
C THR A 24 -22.74 -13.33 6.58
N LEU A 25 -22.08 -12.49 7.37
CA LEU A 25 -21.76 -11.14 6.94
C LEU A 25 -20.91 -11.28 5.66
N PRO A 26 -21.23 -10.55 4.58
CA PRO A 26 -20.34 -10.48 3.45
C PRO A 26 -19.02 -9.89 3.97
N ILE A 27 -17.92 -10.65 3.87
CA ILE A 27 -16.58 -10.09 3.97
C ILE A 27 -16.48 -9.11 2.82
N GLN A 28 -16.68 -7.83 3.09
CA GLN A 28 -16.40 -6.81 2.09
C GLN A 28 -14.91 -6.91 1.79
N ALA A 29 -14.58 -7.25 0.55
CA ALA A 29 -13.23 -7.11 0.06
C ALA A 29 -12.89 -5.62 0.18
N GLN A 30 -12.19 -5.24 1.26
CA GLN A 30 -11.48 -3.97 1.31
C GLN A 30 -10.69 -3.87 0.01
N ASP A 31 -10.70 -2.71 -0.64
CA ASP A 31 -9.97 -2.42 -1.88
C ASP A 31 -8.50 -2.78 -1.71
N ARG A 32 -8.19 -4.06 -1.95
CA ARG A 32 -6.84 -4.58 -1.91
C ARG A 32 -6.17 -3.99 -3.12
N MET A 33 -5.09 -3.25 -2.89
CA MET A 33 -4.23 -2.75 -3.97
C MET A 33 -4.03 -3.84 -5.01
N PRO A 34 -4.24 -3.53 -6.30
CA PRO A 34 -4.10 -4.51 -7.36
C PRO A 34 -2.74 -5.20 -7.29
N ALA A 35 -2.71 -6.51 -7.49
CA ALA A 35 -1.51 -7.30 -7.28
C ALA A 35 -0.37 -6.89 -8.23
N GLU A 36 -0.72 -6.43 -9.43
CA GLU A 36 0.16 -5.83 -10.43
C GLU A 36 0.82 -4.55 -9.93
N ALA A 37 0.10 -3.67 -9.23
CA ALA A 37 0.66 -2.44 -8.69
C ALA A 37 1.70 -2.74 -7.60
N VAL A 38 1.40 -3.72 -6.72
CA VAL A 38 2.34 -4.22 -5.71
C VAL A 38 3.57 -4.86 -6.36
N ARG A 39 3.39 -5.65 -7.41
CA ARG A 39 4.53 -6.21 -8.17
C ARG A 39 5.35 -5.09 -8.82
N ALA A 40 4.69 -4.11 -9.42
CA ALA A 40 5.35 -3.07 -10.19
C ALA A 40 6.30 -2.23 -9.35
N ILE A 41 5.87 -1.74 -8.18
CA ILE A 41 6.73 -0.97 -7.28
C ILE A 41 7.90 -1.81 -6.75
N ASN A 42 7.68 -3.09 -6.47
CA ASN A 42 8.73 -4.00 -6.02
C ASN A 42 9.75 -4.29 -7.14
N THR A 43 9.28 -4.45 -8.39
CA THR A 43 10.12 -4.62 -9.58
C THR A 43 10.96 -3.37 -9.83
N ALA A 44 10.35 -2.19 -9.81
CA ALA A 44 11.05 -0.91 -9.95
C ALA A 44 12.11 -0.71 -8.87
N ARG A 45 11.73 -0.92 -7.59
CA ARG A 45 12.63 -0.78 -6.43
C ARG A 45 13.84 -1.71 -6.56
N THR A 46 13.59 -3.00 -6.80
CA THR A 46 14.65 -4.01 -6.95
C THR A 46 15.57 -3.68 -8.11
N ARG A 47 15.01 -3.22 -9.24
CA ARG A 47 15.80 -2.83 -10.40
C ARG A 47 16.71 -1.66 -10.08
N ALA A 48 16.20 -0.59 -9.48
CA ALA A 48 16.99 0.59 -9.12
C ALA A 48 18.12 0.25 -8.14
N VAL A 49 17.83 -0.52 -7.09
CA VAL A 49 18.86 -1.02 -6.17
C VAL A 49 19.96 -1.78 -6.92
N LYS A 50 19.58 -2.70 -7.81
CA LYS A 50 20.54 -3.52 -8.56
C LYS A 50 21.46 -2.69 -9.46
N ILE A 51 20.92 -1.69 -10.18
CA ILE A 51 21.72 -0.88 -11.12
C ILE A 51 22.58 0.18 -10.42
N ASN A 52 22.23 0.55 -9.19
CA ASN A 52 22.90 1.62 -8.44
C ASN A 52 23.86 1.08 -7.36
N GLY A 53 24.40 -0.12 -7.54
CA GLY A 53 25.45 -0.68 -6.67
C GLY A 53 24.94 -1.50 -5.48
N GLY A 54 23.65 -1.84 -5.43
CA GLY A 54 23.09 -2.69 -4.38
C GLY A 54 22.77 -1.95 -3.08
N LEU A 55 22.27 -2.68 -2.10
CA LEU A 55 21.81 -2.12 -0.81
C LEU A 55 22.93 -1.52 0.04
N GLU A 56 24.19 -1.89 -0.22
CA GLU A 56 25.36 -1.32 0.46
C GLU A 56 25.68 0.09 -0.04
N ALA A 57 25.29 0.44 -1.27
CA ALA A 57 25.62 1.71 -1.91
C ALA A 57 24.41 2.62 -2.15
N TYR A 58 23.20 2.07 -2.23
CA TYR A 58 22.02 2.81 -2.66
C TYR A 58 20.74 2.42 -1.94
N ARG A 59 19.96 3.44 -1.58
CA ARG A 59 18.61 3.32 -1.03
C ARG A 59 17.64 4.26 -1.78
N PRO A 60 16.56 3.72 -2.37
CA PRO A 60 15.47 4.53 -2.93
C PRO A 60 14.80 5.42 -1.87
N ALA A 61 14.09 6.46 -2.31
CA ALA A 61 13.25 7.27 -1.45
C ALA A 61 12.13 6.45 -0.77
N SER A 62 11.73 6.90 0.41
CA SER A 62 10.73 6.29 1.29
C SER A 62 9.40 5.97 0.60
N CYS A 63 8.96 6.78 -0.36
CA CYS A 63 7.78 6.53 -1.20
C CYS A 63 7.80 5.16 -1.92
N MET A 64 8.98 4.62 -2.25
CA MET A 64 9.15 3.32 -2.90
C MET A 64 8.96 2.14 -1.93
N PHE A 65 8.74 2.42 -0.64
CA PHE A 65 8.43 1.44 0.39
C PHE A 65 6.96 1.50 0.84
N ALA A 66 6.17 2.42 0.28
CA ALA A 66 4.72 2.42 0.40
C ALA A 66 4.08 1.45 -0.62
N THR A 67 2.76 1.50 -0.77
CA THR A 67 2.02 0.83 -1.85
C THR A 67 2.06 1.68 -3.13
N ALA A 68 1.86 1.05 -4.30
CA ALA A 68 1.63 1.76 -5.56
C ALA A 68 0.18 2.27 -5.65
N ASP A 69 -0.25 2.98 -4.60
CA ASP A 69 -1.52 3.69 -4.56
C ASP A 69 -1.48 4.90 -5.51
N PRO A 70 -2.62 5.33 -6.11
CA PRO A 70 -2.70 6.55 -6.90
C PRO A 70 -2.12 7.80 -6.21
N ASP A 71 -2.17 7.87 -4.87
CA ASP A 71 -1.61 9.00 -4.09
C ASP A 71 -0.11 8.84 -3.78
N ASN A 72 0.55 7.78 -4.26
CA ASN A 72 1.99 7.60 -4.05
C ASN A 72 2.77 8.67 -4.85
N PRO A 73 3.55 9.54 -4.20
CA PRO A 73 4.26 10.63 -4.88
C PRO A 73 5.34 10.17 -5.88
N CYS A 74 5.73 8.89 -5.82
CA CYS A 74 6.70 8.31 -6.75
C CYS A 74 6.06 7.55 -7.90
N LEU A 75 4.73 7.42 -7.92
CA LEU A 75 3.98 6.94 -9.08
C LEU A 75 3.63 8.14 -9.97
N VAL A 76 4.19 8.17 -11.18
CA VAL A 76 3.95 9.24 -12.16
C VAL A 76 2.73 8.93 -13.02
N SER A 77 2.61 7.67 -13.46
CA SER A 77 1.45 7.20 -14.22
C SER A 77 1.20 5.71 -13.97
N ASN A 78 -0.07 5.33 -14.13
CA ASN A 78 -0.54 3.96 -14.17
C ASN A 78 -1.65 3.90 -15.23
N ASP A 79 -1.33 3.38 -16.41
CA ASP A 79 -2.21 3.32 -17.57
C ASP A 79 -2.07 1.97 -18.31
N SER A 80 -2.64 1.86 -19.51
CA SER A 80 -2.57 0.63 -20.31
C SER A 80 -1.15 0.23 -20.72
N ASP A 81 -0.21 1.17 -20.73
CA ASP A 81 1.20 0.94 -21.07
C ASP A 81 2.03 0.58 -19.82
N GLY A 82 1.41 0.61 -18.63
CA GLY A 82 1.95 0.11 -17.39
C GLY A 82 2.18 1.21 -16.35
N PHE A 83 3.22 1.04 -15.54
CA PHE A 83 3.51 1.90 -14.39
C PHE A 83 4.79 2.68 -14.61
N ILE A 84 4.74 4.01 -14.49
CA ILE A 84 5.93 4.85 -14.46
C ILE A 84 6.19 5.28 -13.04
N PHE A 85 7.36 4.92 -12.51
CA PHE A 85 7.86 5.42 -11.23
C PHE A 85 8.97 6.42 -11.45
N ARG A 86 8.93 7.54 -10.71
CA ARG A 86 10.02 8.51 -10.64
C ARG A 86 10.34 8.82 -9.19
N PHE A 87 11.58 8.61 -8.79
CA PHE A 87 11.98 8.75 -7.40
C PHE A 87 13.44 9.09 -7.24
N LEU A 88 13.74 9.76 -6.13
CA LEU A 88 15.09 10.05 -5.69
C LEU A 88 15.70 8.84 -4.96
N GLY A 89 17.02 8.81 -4.87
CA GLY A 89 17.75 7.87 -4.04
C GLY A 89 19.15 8.37 -3.73
N GLY A 90 19.77 7.74 -2.73
CA GLY A 90 21.06 8.17 -2.19
C GLY A 90 21.77 7.04 -1.46
N PRO A 91 22.90 7.33 -0.79
CA PRO A 91 23.59 6.34 0.03
C PRO A 91 22.67 5.81 1.15
N PRO A 92 22.95 4.64 1.73
CA PRO A 92 22.18 4.15 2.87
C PRO A 92 22.05 5.23 3.95
N THR A 93 20.86 5.34 4.56
CA THR A 93 20.49 6.37 5.56
C THR A 93 20.39 7.82 5.06
N TRP A 94 20.43 8.08 3.74
CA TRP A 94 20.42 9.46 3.23
C TRP A 94 19.22 10.29 3.70
N GLN A 95 18.01 9.73 3.73
CA GLN A 95 16.82 10.45 4.19
C GLN A 95 16.81 10.65 5.71
N GLU A 96 17.18 9.61 6.46
CA GLU A 96 17.23 9.66 7.93
C GLU A 96 18.25 10.69 8.44
N ARG A 97 19.26 11.00 7.63
CA ARG A 97 20.33 11.95 7.94
C ARG A 97 20.20 13.28 7.22
N ASP A 98 19.11 13.51 6.50
CA ASP A 98 18.88 14.73 5.70
C ASP A 98 20.04 15.05 4.73
N LEU A 99 20.64 14.00 4.16
CA LEU A 99 21.65 14.13 3.12
C LEU A 99 20.96 14.37 1.78
N PRO A 100 21.59 15.11 0.85
CA PRO A 100 21.04 15.27 -0.48
C PRO A 100 20.96 13.91 -1.22
N PRO A 101 19.94 13.68 -2.05
CA PRO A 101 19.90 12.53 -2.95
C PRO A 101 21.05 12.62 -3.96
N THR A 102 21.56 11.47 -4.38
CA THR A 102 22.65 11.41 -5.38
C THR A 102 22.16 10.99 -6.75
N LEU A 103 20.97 10.37 -6.84
CA LEU A 103 20.38 9.88 -8.08
C LEU A 103 18.88 10.13 -8.12
N GLU A 104 18.37 10.37 -9.33
CA GLU A 104 16.97 10.22 -9.69
C GLU A 104 16.85 9.05 -10.66
N THR A 105 15.84 8.21 -10.43
CA THR A 105 15.49 7.10 -11.31
C THR A 105 14.07 7.32 -11.83
N GLU A 106 13.90 7.21 -13.14
CA GLU A 106 12.59 7.15 -13.81
C GLU A 106 12.52 5.85 -14.62
N ILE A 107 11.52 5.02 -14.34
CA ILE A 107 11.45 3.64 -14.84
C ILE A 107 10.00 3.24 -15.14
N GLN A 108 9.81 2.60 -16.29
CA GLN A 108 8.55 2.01 -16.72
C GLN A 108 8.55 0.51 -16.47
N ILE A 109 7.47 0.03 -15.86
CA ILE A 109 7.21 -1.38 -15.56
C ILE A 109 5.98 -1.84 -16.33
N SER A 110 6.01 -3.08 -16.80
CA SER A 110 4.94 -3.71 -17.56
C SER A 110 3.59 -3.63 -16.82
N PRO A 111 2.45 -3.64 -17.55
CA PRO A 111 1.12 -3.61 -16.93
C PRO A 111 0.84 -4.74 -15.93
N ASP A 112 1.49 -5.90 -16.08
CA ASP A 112 1.37 -7.01 -15.13
C ASP A 112 2.28 -6.88 -13.89
N GLY A 113 3.13 -5.85 -13.86
CA GLY A 113 4.07 -5.50 -12.79
C GLY A 113 5.35 -6.33 -12.76
N ARG A 114 5.60 -7.20 -13.74
CA ARG A 114 6.66 -8.23 -13.66
C ARG A 114 7.97 -7.85 -14.30
N GLN A 115 7.96 -6.96 -15.28
CA GLN A 115 9.11 -6.71 -16.14
C GLN A 115 9.42 -5.22 -16.25
N VAL A 116 10.70 -4.92 -16.35
CA VAL A 116 11.15 -3.55 -16.66
C VAL A 116 11.02 -3.38 -18.16
N GLU A 117 10.09 -2.54 -18.60
CA GLU A 117 9.93 -2.21 -20.01
C GLU A 117 11.00 -1.19 -20.44
N LYS A 118 11.23 -0.18 -19.60
CA LYS A 118 12.17 0.90 -19.94
C LYS A 118 12.79 1.52 -18.70
N LEU A 119 14.12 1.68 -18.71
CA LEU A 119 14.80 2.62 -17.81
C LEU A 119 14.84 3.98 -18.52
N ILE A 120 13.94 4.89 -18.14
CA ILE A 120 13.77 6.20 -18.78
C ILE A 120 14.92 7.13 -18.37
N TYR A 121 15.27 7.14 -17.08
CA TYR A 121 16.33 7.96 -16.53
C TYR A 121 17.00 7.28 -15.33
N ASN A 122 18.32 7.43 -15.20
CA ASN A 122 19.07 7.05 -14.00
C ASN A 122 20.36 7.87 -13.92
N GLY A 123 20.33 8.98 -13.22
CA GLY A 123 21.43 9.96 -13.18
C GLY A 123 21.25 11.00 -12.07
N PRO A 124 22.05 12.08 -12.07
CA PRO A 124 21.91 13.15 -11.10
C PRO A 124 20.48 13.70 -11.02
N PRO A 125 19.97 14.09 -9.84
CA PRO A 125 18.63 14.68 -9.72
C PRO A 125 18.42 15.88 -10.67
N ARG A 126 17.23 15.96 -11.31
CA ARG A 126 16.87 17.01 -12.29
C ARG A 126 16.04 18.14 -11.70
#